data_AF-A0A0P9XQ28-F1
#
_entry.id   AF-A0A0P9XQ28-F1
#
_cell.length_a   1.000
_cell.length_b   1.000
_cell.length_c   1.000
_cell.angle_alpha   90.00
_cell.angle_beta   90.00
_cell.angle_gamma   90.00
#
_symmetry.space_group_name_H-M   'P 1'
#
loop_
_entity.id
_entity.type
_entity.pdbx_description
1 polymer ?
#
loop_
_entity_poly.entity_id
_entity_poly.type
_entity_poly.pdbx_seq_one_letter_code
_entity_poly.pdbx_strand_id
1 'polypeptide(L)'
;MMSSIENAKQLAKTLRTALAAHDQHVSHSEALELVSRQLGYKDWNTASALLPQETPQPKAITFKSPIPILRMFDEAKAREFYLDFLGFSVEFEHRFEADLPLYLGIIRDGLRLHLSEHHGDSSPGSTVFVPMQNIQMLRDELQAKRYGYGRPDIVEQGWGRVLEVYDPFGNRIRFCES
;
A
#
# COMPACT_ATOMS: atom_id res chain seq x y z
N MET A 1 -18.73 -10.46 -19.19
CA MET A 1 -17.71 -9.44 -18.87
C MET A 1 -18.45 -8.22 -18.32
N MET A 2 -18.10 -7.75 -17.13
CA MET A 2 -18.68 -6.51 -16.58
C MET A 2 -18.16 -5.32 -17.39
N SER A 3 -19.05 -4.53 -17.99
CA SER A 3 -18.70 -3.25 -18.61
C SER A 3 -18.36 -2.24 -17.51
N SER A 4 -17.42 -1.33 -17.78
CA SER A 4 -17.07 -0.22 -16.88
C SER A 4 -17.81 1.06 -17.26
N ILE A 5 -17.80 2.05 -16.37
CA ILE A 5 -18.38 3.38 -16.65
C ILE A 5 -17.69 4.03 -17.84
N GLU A 6 -16.37 3.91 -17.95
CA GLU A 6 -15.59 4.51 -19.04
C GLU A 6 -15.92 3.84 -20.38
N ASN A 7 -16.04 2.51 -20.39
CA ASN A 7 -16.48 1.77 -21.57
C ASN A 7 -17.91 2.15 -21.98
N ALA A 8 -18.83 2.34 -21.03
CA ALA A 8 -20.19 2.77 -21.34
C ALA A 8 -20.24 4.19 -21.94
N LYS A 9 -19.43 5.13 -21.41
CA LYS A 9 -19.29 6.48 -22.00
C LYS A 9 -18.68 6.44 -23.40
N GLN A 10 -17.67 5.59 -23.62
CA GLN A 10 -17.03 5.42 -24.91
C GLN A 10 -17.98 4.79 -25.94
N LEU A 11 -18.79 3.81 -25.53
CA LEU A 11 -19.87 3.26 -26.34
C LEU A 11 -20.91 4.32 -26.70
N ALA A 12 -21.34 5.15 -25.75
CA ALA A 12 -22.30 6.23 -26.02
C ALA A 12 -21.73 7.27 -27.01
N LYS A 13 -20.45 7.61 -26.88
CA LYS A 13 -19.75 8.48 -27.84
C LYS A 13 -19.70 7.87 -29.24
N THR A 14 -19.40 6.57 -29.32
CA THR A 14 -19.33 5.83 -30.59
C THR A 14 -20.70 5.71 -31.25
N LEU A 15 -21.72 5.33 -30.47
CA LEU A 15 -23.12 5.24 -30.92
C LEU A 15 -23.62 6.57 -31.49
N ARG A 16 -23.37 7.68 -30.76
CA ARG A 16 -23.74 9.02 -31.24
C ARG A 16 -23.07 9.37 -32.57
N THR A 17 -21.79 9.02 -32.72
CA THR A 17 -21.03 9.29 -33.95
C THR A 17 -21.57 8.46 -35.12
N ALA A 18 -21.93 7.20 -34.88
CA ALA A 18 -22.52 6.32 -35.90
C ALA A 18 -23.92 6.78 -36.34
N LEU A 19 -24.78 7.17 -35.40
CA LEU A 19 -26.13 7.67 -35.71
C LEU A 19 -26.08 8.98 -36.50
N ALA A 20 -25.14 9.88 -36.16
CA ALA A 20 -24.94 11.13 -36.90
C ALA A 20 -24.52 10.90 -38.37
N ALA A 21 -23.80 9.81 -38.67
CA ALA A 21 -23.43 9.46 -40.05
C ALA A 21 -24.64 9.00 -40.91
N HIS A 22 -25.76 8.69 -40.26
CA HIS A 22 -27.04 8.35 -40.90
C HIS A 22 -28.09 9.47 -40.72
N ASP A 23 -27.66 10.72 -40.54
CA ASP A 23 -28.50 11.90 -40.29
C ASP A 23 -29.42 11.79 -39.06
N GLN A 24 -29.12 10.88 -38.12
CA GLN A 24 -29.83 10.75 -36.85
C GLN A 24 -29.04 11.46 -35.74
N HIS A 25 -29.39 12.71 -35.48
CA HIS A 25 -28.80 13.48 -34.39
C HIS A 25 -29.46 13.14 -33.05
N VAL A 26 -28.68 12.51 -32.16
CA VAL A 26 -29.05 12.30 -30.76
C VAL A 26 -28.12 13.10 -29.84
N SER A 27 -28.66 13.59 -28.73
CA SER A 27 -27.88 14.26 -27.70
C SER A 27 -26.94 13.27 -26.98
N HIS A 28 -25.92 13.80 -26.29
CA HIS A 28 -25.01 12.95 -25.51
C HIS A 28 -25.74 12.20 -24.39
N SER A 29 -26.72 12.85 -23.75
CA SER A 29 -27.53 12.24 -22.69
C SER A 29 -28.39 11.10 -23.23
N GLU A 30 -29.03 11.26 -24.39
CA GLU A 30 -29.83 10.20 -25.01
C GLU A 30 -28.98 9.00 -25.41
N ALA A 31 -27.76 9.23 -25.90
CA ALA A 31 -26.84 8.14 -26.21
C ALA A 31 -26.42 7.34 -24.96
N LEU A 32 -26.22 8.02 -23.81
CA LEU A 32 -25.96 7.36 -22.53
C LEU A 32 -27.16 6.54 -22.06
N GLU A 33 -28.37 7.07 -22.20
CA GLU A 33 -29.61 6.35 -21.86
C GLU A 33 -29.81 5.08 -22.71
N LEU A 34 -29.55 5.15 -24.02
CA LEU A 34 -29.63 3.99 -24.92
C LEU A 34 -28.60 2.92 -24.56
N VAL A 35 -27.36 3.33 -24.26
CA VAL A 35 -26.31 2.41 -23.83
C VAL A 35 -26.64 1.77 -22.49
N SER A 36 -27.16 2.52 -21.51
CA SER A 36 -27.61 1.97 -20.24
C SER A 36 -28.65 0.88 -20.40
N ARG A 37 -29.66 1.11 -21.25
CA ARG A 37 -30.70 0.11 -21.54
C ARG A 37 -30.15 -1.13 -22.23
N GLN A 38 -29.21 -0.95 -23.16
CA GLN A 38 -28.53 -2.06 -23.82
C GLN A 38 -27.71 -2.92 -22.84
N LEU A 39 -27.16 -2.29 -21.80
CA LEU A 39 -26.43 -2.96 -20.73
C LEU A 39 -27.35 -3.55 -19.64
N GLY A 40 -28.68 -3.42 -19.77
CA GLY A 40 -29.67 -3.97 -18.84
C GLY A 40 -30.04 -3.05 -17.67
N TYR A 41 -29.62 -1.79 -17.69
CA TYR A 41 -29.98 -0.79 -16.67
C TYR A 41 -31.17 0.06 -17.10
N LYS A 42 -31.92 0.59 -16.12
CA LYS A 42 -33.12 1.41 -16.35
C LYS A 42 -32.79 2.76 -17.02
N ASP A 43 -31.75 3.42 -16.52
CA ASP A 43 -31.32 4.75 -16.93
C ASP A 43 -29.81 4.94 -16.67
N TRP A 44 -29.24 6.06 -17.14
CA TRP A 44 -27.82 6.38 -16.91
C TRP A 44 -27.47 6.56 -15.44
N ASN A 45 -28.37 7.11 -14.62
CA ASN A 45 -28.10 7.28 -13.19
C ASN A 45 -27.88 5.92 -12.51
N THR A 46 -28.74 4.95 -12.79
CA THR A 46 -28.64 3.58 -12.28
C THR A 46 -27.39 2.88 -12.79
N ALA A 47 -27.09 3.00 -14.09
CA ALA A 47 -25.89 2.43 -14.67
C ALA A 47 -24.62 3.04 -14.07
N SER A 48 -24.53 4.37 -13.96
CA SER A 48 -23.36 5.07 -13.43
C SER A 48 -23.10 4.81 -11.95
N ALA A 49 -24.12 4.41 -11.18
CA ALA A 49 -23.99 4.03 -9.79
C ALA A 49 -23.53 2.58 -9.61
N LEU A 50 -23.88 1.68 -10.54
CA LEU A 50 -23.65 0.24 -10.43
C LEU A 50 -22.45 -0.26 -11.25
N LEU A 51 -22.13 0.43 -12.34
CA LEU A 51 -20.98 0.09 -13.17
C LEU A 51 -19.69 0.39 -12.39
N PRO A 52 -18.67 -0.49 -12.45
CA PRO A 52 -17.39 -0.22 -11.84
C PRO A 52 -16.71 0.99 -12.51
N GLN A 53 -16.16 1.89 -11.69
CA GLN A 53 -15.18 2.87 -12.13
C GLN A 53 -13.91 2.11 -12.52
N GLU A 54 -13.45 2.27 -13.75
CA GLU A 54 -12.11 1.81 -14.11
C GLU A 54 -11.09 2.71 -13.42
N THR A 55 -10.32 2.17 -12.49
CA THR A 55 -9.14 2.85 -11.99
C THR A 55 -8.18 3.02 -13.18
N PRO A 56 -7.74 4.25 -13.52
CA PRO A 56 -6.85 4.45 -14.65
C PRO A 56 -5.63 3.54 -14.53
N GLN A 57 -5.47 2.61 -15.46
CA GLN A 57 -4.23 1.85 -15.54
C GLN A 57 -3.10 2.83 -15.89
N PRO A 58 -1.97 2.80 -15.16
CA PRO A 58 -0.87 3.72 -15.42
C PRO A 58 -0.35 3.52 -16.85
N LYS A 59 -0.33 4.62 -17.62
CA LYS A 59 0.15 4.65 -19.02
C LYS A 59 1.68 4.62 -19.15
N ALA A 60 2.38 4.58 -18.03
CA ALA A 60 3.83 4.57 -17.92
C ALA A 60 4.25 3.67 -16.75
N ILE A 61 5.53 3.33 -16.69
CA ILE A 61 6.10 2.60 -15.55
C ILE A 61 5.90 3.44 -14.28
N THR A 62 5.23 2.87 -13.29
CA THR A 62 5.06 3.44 -11.95
C THR A 62 5.51 2.43 -10.92
N PHE A 63 6.38 2.85 -9.99
CA PHE A 63 6.79 2.02 -8.87
C PHE A 63 5.98 2.37 -7.63
N LYS A 64 5.71 1.36 -6.79
CA LYS A 64 5.28 1.57 -5.41
C LYS A 64 6.51 1.75 -4.52
N SER A 65 6.30 2.12 -3.24
CA SER A 65 7.37 2.09 -2.26
C SER A 65 8.02 0.70 -2.20
N PRO A 66 9.36 0.61 -2.17
CA PRO A 66 10.05 -0.66 -2.03
C PRO A 66 9.74 -1.30 -0.67
N ILE A 67 9.87 -2.63 -0.60
CA ILE A 67 9.75 -3.39 0.64
C ILE A 67 11.15 -3.87 1.03
N PRO A 68 11.78 -3.27 2.05
CA PRO A 68 13.08 -3.73 2.55
C PRO A 68 12.97 -5.14 3.13
N ILE A 69 14.00 -5.96 2.87
CA ILE A 69 14.21 -7.25 3.54
C ILE A 69 15.32 -7.05 4.56
N LEU A 70 15.04 -7.31 5.84
CA LEU A 70 15.98 -7.19 6.95
C LEU A 70 16.39 -8.56 7.46
N ARG A 71 17.67 -8.73 7.78
CA ARG A 71 18.15 -9.96 8.42
C ARG A 71 17.70 -10.02 9.86
N MET A 72 17.12 -11.16 10.24
CA MET A 72 16.91 -11.57 11.62
C MET A 72 17.59 -12.91 11.91
N PHE A 73 17.86 -13.17 13.18
CA PHE A 73 18.56 -14.38 13.61
C PHE A 73 17.85 -15.13 14.74
N ASP A 74 16.79 -14.54 15.27
CA ASP A 74 15.97 -15.11 16.34
C ASP A 74 14.53 -14.63 16.17
N GLU A 75 13.66 -15.57 15.81
CA GLU A 75 12.24 -15.31 15.59
C GLU A 75 11.53 -14.68 16.80
N ALA A 76 11.83 -15.13 18.02
CA ALA A 76 11.17 -14.64 19.22
C ALA A 76 11.54 -13.17 19.47
N LYS A 77 12.82 -12.82 19.32
CA LYS A 77 13.30 -11.44 19.40
C LYS A 77 12.78 -10.56 18.27
N ALA A 78 12.60 -11.12 17.08
CA ALA A 78 11.99 -10.40 15.97
C ALA A 78 10.54 -10.04 16.30
N ARG A 79 9.74 -10.98 16.82
CA ARG A 79 8.35 -10.70 17.20
C ARG A 79 8.25 -9.71 18.37
N GLU A 80 9.06 -9.88 19.39
CA GLU A 80 9.14 -8.95 20.53
C GLU A 80 9.39 -7.50 20.06
N PHE A 81 10.36 -7.31 19.17
CA PHE A 81 10.72 -5.97 18.71
C PHE A 81 9.76 -5.41 17.67
N TYR A 82 9.51 -6.16 16.58
CA TYR A 82 8.76 -5.63 15.45
C TYR A 82 7.25 -5.63 15.70
N LEU A 83 6.71 -6.66 16.35
CA LEU A 83 5.26 -6.74 16.59
C LEU A 83 4.90 -6.05 17.91
N ASP A 84 5.48 -6.47 19.03
CA ASP A 84 5.03 -5.97 20.33
C ASP A 84 5.48 -4.52 20.56
N PHE A 85 6.77 -4.23 20.36
CA PHE A 85 7.31 -2.89 20.55
C PHE A 85 6.96 -1.93 19.40
N LEU A 86 7.25 -2.27 18.15
CA LEU A 86 6.96 -1.40 17.00
C LEU A 86 5.52 -1.51 16.49
N GLY A 87 4.68 -2.39 17.04
CA GLY A 87 3.24 -2.42 16.73
C GLY A 87 2.89 -2.93 15.33
N PHE A 88 3.78 -3.65 14.65
CA PHE A 88 3.45 -4.26 13.37
C PHE A 88 2.51 -5.46 13.55
N SER A 89 1.77 -5.76 12.49
CA SER A 89 1.00 -6.99 12.35
C SER A 89 1.63 -7.90 11.31
N VAL A 90 1.46 -9.21 11.48
CA VAL A 90 1.87 -10.20 10.48
C VAL A 90 0.96 -10.12 9.27
N GLU A 91 1.54 -9.94 8.08
CA GLU A 91 0.83 -10.03 6.79
C GLU A 91 0.87 -11.48 6.27
N PHE A 92 2.03 -12.15 6.39
CA PHE A 92 2.19 -13.57 6.07
C PHE A 92 3.45 -14.16 6.72
N GLU A 93 3.49 -15.48 6.82
CA GLU A 93 4.66 -16.25 7.26
C GLU A 93 4.98 -17.34 6.22
N HIS A 94 6.26 -17.60 5.99
CA HIS A 94 6.70 -18.67 5.12
C HIS A 94 7.90 -19.40 5.73
N ARG A 95 7.76 -20.73 5.82
CA ARG A 95 8.84 -21.67 6.09
C ARG A 95 8.73 -22.82 5.09
N PHE A 96 9.88 -23.40 4.74
CA PHE A 96 9.89 -24.64 3.96
C PHE A 96 9.46 -25.84 4.81
N GLU A 97 9.89 -25.89 6.07
CA GLU A 97 9.55 -26.91 7.07
C GLU A 97 9.52 -26.26 8.46
N ALA A 98 8.94 -26.92 9.46
CA ALA A 98 8.74 -26.35 10.81
C ALA A 98 10.04 -25.81 11.45
N ASP A 99 11.16 -26.52 11.27
CA ASP A 99 12.45 -26.20 11.88
C ASP A 99 13.41 -25.43 10.94
N LEU A 100 12.94 -25.03 9.75
CA LEU A 100 13.73 -24.28 8.77
C LEU A 100 13.54 -22.77 8.90
N PRO A 101 14.49 -21.95 8.41
CA PRO A 101 14.44 -20.49 8.52
C PRO A 101 13.09 -19.87 8.12
N LEU A 102 12.68 -18.85 8.87
CA LEU A 102 11.49 -18.06 8.64
C LEU A 102 11.73 -16.92 7.65
N TYR A 103 10.76 -16.74 6.76
CA TYR A 103 10.51 -15.49 6.07
C TYR A 103 9.18 -14.90 6.56
N LEU A 104 9.21 -13.66 7.05
CA LEU A 104 8.08 -13.01 7.73
C LEU A 104 7.76 -11.67 7.07
N GLY A 105 6.56 -11.53 6.51
CA GLY A 105 6.04 -10.25 6.01
C GLY A 105 5.25 -9.55 7.10
N ILE A 106 5.60 -8.29 7.40
CA ILE A 106 4.93 -7.46 8.42
C ILE A 106 4.46 -6.12 7.85
N ILE A 107 3.35 -5.63 8.39
CA ILE A 107 2.73 -4.37 7.97
C ILE A 107 2.26 -3.53 9.16
N ARG A 108 2.44 -2.21 9.05
CA ARG A 108 1.88 -1.21 9.97
C ARG A 108 1.56 0.06 9.22
N ASP A 109 0.31 0.53 9.27
CA ASP A 109 -0.09 1.86 8.78
C ASP A 109 0.41 2.21 7.36
N GLY A 110 0.51 1.21 6.47
CA GLY A 110 1.02 1.36 5.10
C GLY A 110 2.52 1.10 4.90
N LEU A 111 3.32 1.03 5.98
CA LEU A 111 4.71 0.58 5.96
C LEU A 111 4.78 -0.95 5.93
N ARG A 112 5.48 -1.50 4.95
CA ARG A 112 5.77 -2.94 4.85
C ARG A 112 7.26 -3.19 5.01
N LEU A 113 7.59 -4.21 5.80
CA LEU A 113 8.94 -4.74 5.95
C LEU A 113 8.87 -6.25 5.84
N HIS A 114 9.90 -6.86 5.28
CA HIS A 114 10.10 -8.31 5.34
C HIS A 114 11.28 -8.60 6.25
N LEU A 115 11.16 -9.64 7.08
CA LEU A 115 12.22 -10.15 7.93
C LEU A 115 12.59 -11.55 7.44
N SER A 116 13.87 -11.85 7.34
CA SER A 116 14.32 -13.15 6.84
C SER A 116 15.43 -13.71 7.73
N GLU A 117 15.27 -14.98 8.15
CA GLU A 117 16.33 -15.81 8.73
C GLU A 117 17.22 -16.44 7.64
N HIS A 118 16.77 -16.47 6.38
CA HIS A 118 17.48 -17.14 5.29
C HIS A 118 18.83 -16.48 5.02
N HIS A 119 19.85 -17.33 4.87
CA HIS A 119 21.18 -16.89 4.50
C HIS A 119 21.18 -16.40 3.04
N GLY A 120 21.71 -15.20 2.80
CA GLY A 120 21.84 -14.62 1.45
C GLY A 120 20.74 -13.62 1.06
N ASP A 121 19.62 -13.56 1.79
CA ASP A 121 18.52 -12.64 1.46
C ASP A 121 18.87 -11.16 1.67
N SER A 122 19.69 -10.87 2.68
CA SER A 122 20.15 -9.52 3.03
C SER A 122 21.38 -9.58 3.94
N SER A 123 21.94 -8.42 4.27
CA SER A 123 23.03 -8.28 5.25
C SER A 123 22.50 -7.65 6.56
N PRO A 124 22.99 -8.08 7.73
CA PRO A 124 22.71 -7.37 8.98
C PRO A 124 23.33 -5.96 8.95
N GLY A 125 22.81 -5.06 9.78
CA GLY A 125 23.34 -3.68 9.86
C GLY A 125 22.67 -2.68 8.93
N SER A 126 21.62 -3.08 8.21
CA SER A 126 20.93 -2.26 7.22
C SER A 126 20.21 -1.07 7.88
N THR A 127 20.05 0.03 7.14
CA THR A 127 19.26 1.19 7.61
C THR A 127 18.09 1.43 6.67
N VAL A 128 16.88 1.43 7.20
CA VAL A 128 15.65 1.79 6.48
C VAL A 128 15.29 3.22 6.80
N PHE A 129 15.17 4.07 5.77
CA PHE A 129 14.66 5.42 5.92
C PHE A 129 13.16 5.44 5.63
N VAL A 130 12.35 5.90 6.58
CA VAL A 130 10.89 5.91 6.52
C VAL A 130 10.39 7.34 6.62
N PRO A 131 10.03 7.98 5.48
CA PRO A 131 9.26 9.21 5.50
C PRO A 131 7.87 8.93 6.11
N MET A 132 7.44 9.76 7.06
CA MET A 132 6.18 9.60 7.76
C MET A 132 5.56 10.93 8.17
N GLN A 133 4.34 10.85 8.71
CA GLN A 133 3.65 11.95 9.37
C GLN A 133 3.33 11.55 10.83
N ASN A 134 3.21 12.55 11.70
CA ASN A 134 2.91 12.44 13.13
C ASN A 134 4.00 11.74 13.93
N ILE A 135 5.27 12.15 13.77
CA ILE A 135 6.41 11.51 14.45
C ILE A 135 6.33 11.64 15.99
N GLN A 136 5.70 12.71 16.50
CA GLN A 136 5.44 12.87 17.93
C GLN A 136 4.53 11.77 18.48
N MET A 137 3.47 11.40 17.75
CA MET A 137 2.56 10.34 18.19
C MET A 137 3.28 8.99 18.25
N LEU A 138 4.13 8.69 17.26
CA LEU A 138 4.96 7.49 17.28
C LEU A 138 5.91 7.49 18.48
N ARG A 139 6.62 8.59 18.74
CA ARG A 139 7.50 8.71 19.91
C ARG A 139 6.73 8.42 21.21
N ASP A 140 5.60 9.07 21.42
CA ASP A 140 4.83 8.98 22.66
C ASP A 140 4.32 7.55 22.88
N GLU A 141 3.86 6.88 21.82
CA GLU A 141 3.50 5.46 21.85
C GLU A 141 4.69 4.57 22.28
N LEU A 142 5.84 4.73 21.62
CA LEU A 142 7.01 3.89 21.91
C LEU A 142 7.56 4.13 23.32
N GLN A 143 7.53 5.37 23.81
CA GLN A 143 7.90 5.69 25.19
C GLN A 143 6.95 5.05 26.21
N ALA A 144 5.65 5.06 25.95
CA ALA A 144 4.64 4.46 26.83
C ALA A 144 4.83 2.95 26.99
N LYS A 145 5.31 2.25 25.96
CA LYS A 145 5.58 0.80 26.00
C LYS A 145 6.75 0.41 26.91
N ARG A 146 7.58 1.36 27.33
CA ARG A 146 8.70 1.15 28.26
C ARG A 146 9.62 -0.03 27.88
N TYR A 147 9.86 -0.26 26.59
CA TYR A 147 10.72 -1.33 26.07
C TYR A 147 12.13 -1.39 26.70
N GLY A 148 12.56 -2.53 27.22
CA GLY A 148 13.79 -2.62 28.03
C GLY A 148 15.08 -2.22 27.31
N TYR A 149 15.13 -2.40 25.98
CA TYR A 149 16.34 -2.21 25.18
C TYR A 149 16.37 -0.88 24.40
N GLY A 150 15.37 0.00 24.57
CA GLY A 150 15.32 1.25 23.82
C GLY A 150 14.35 2.29 24.37
N ARG A 151 14.76 3.55 24.28
CA ARG A 151 13.96 4.75 24.56
C ARG A 151 14.21 5.76 23.44
N PRO A 152 13.70 5.49 22.22
CA PRO A 152 13.94 6.38 21.10
C PRO A 152 13.27 7.73 21.36
N ASP A 153 13.93 8.79 20.91
CA ASP A 153 13.42 10.16 21.00
C ASP A 153 13.64 10.87 19.67
N ILE A 154 12.95 11.99 19.50
CA ILE A 154 13.03 12.81 18.31
C ILE A 154 14.26 13.72 18.41
N VAL A 155 15.05 13.69 17.35
CA VAL A 155 16.20 14.57 17.14
C VAL A 155 15.87 15.53 16.01
N GLU A 156 15.96 16.82 16.29
CA GLU A 156 15.87 17.88 15.28
C GLU A 156 17.12 17.86 14.39
N GLN A 157 16.91 17.79 13.07
CA GLN A 157 17.96 17.90 12.06
C GLN A 157 17.67 19.10 11.16
N GLY A 158 18.68 19.61 10.46
CA GLY A 158 18.50 20.74 9.51
C GLY A 158 17.58 20.44 8.32
N TRP A 159 17.13 19.20 8.15
CA TRP A 159 16.29 18.72 7.06
C TRP A 159 14.99 18.02 7.53
N GLY A 160 14.74 17.95 8.84
CA GLY A 160 13.55 17.33 9.39
C GLY A 160 13.75 16.77 10.80
N ARG A 161 12.69 16.17 11.35
CA ARG A 161 12.67 15.50 12.65
C ARG A 161 12.90 14.01 12.47
N VAL A 162 13.82 13.45 13.25
CA VAL A 162 14.24 12.06 13.12
C VAL A 162 14.06 11.30 14.42
N LEU A 163 13.43 10.13 14.35
CA LEU A 163 13.39 9.14 15.43
C LEU A 163 14.00 7.84 14.91
N GLU A 164 15.06 7.38 15.56
CA GLU A 164 15.78 6.16 15.14
C GLU A 164 15.59 5.04 16.17
N VAL A 165 15.28 3.84 15.69
CA VAL A 165 15.22 2.61 16.49
C VAL A 165 16.23 1.59 15.98
N TYR A 166 16.75 0.80 16.91
CA TYR A 166 17.73 -0.25 16.64
C TYR A 166 17.09 -1.60 16.93
N ASP A 167 17.06 -2.47 15.93
CA ASP A 167 16.56 -3.82 16.14
C ASP A 167 17.61 -4.71 16.83
N PRO A 168 17.23 -5.89 17.34
CA PRO A 168 18.15 -6.82 18.00
C PRO A 168 19.24 -7.42 17.08
N PHE A 169 19.15 -7.21 15.77
CA PHE A 169 19.98 -7.84 14.73
C PHE A 169 20.94 -6.84 14.07
N GLY A 170 21.02 -5.61 14.60
CA GLY A 170 21.90 -4.54 14.16
C GLY A 170 21.31 -3.64 13.07
N ASN A 171 20.09 -3.89 12.60
CA ASN A 171 19.40 -3.03 11.65
C ASN A 171 18.86 -1.77 12.35
N ARG A 172 18.65 -0.73 11.56
CA ARG A 172 18.12 0.57 11.99
C ARG A 172 16.88 0.92 11.19
N ILE A 173 15.87 1.45 11.86
CA ILE A 173 14.75 2.13 11.19
C ILE A 173 14.78 3.59 11.61
N ARG A 174 14.92 4.46 10.61
CA ARG A 174 14.96 5.91 10.75
C ARG A 174 13.64 6.49 10.27
N PHE A 175 12.77 6.79 11.21
CA PHE A 175 11.54 7.52 10.95
C PHE A 175 11.86 9.01 10.78
N CYS A 176 11.35 9.62 9.72
CA CYS A 176 11.59 11.02 9.40
C CYS A 176 10.29 11.74 9.06
N GLU A 177 10.10 12.91 9.64
CA GLU A 177 9.07 13.86 9.25
C GLU A 177 9.70 15.23 8.97
N SER A 178 9.51 15.73 7.75
CA SER A 178 10.01 17.02 7.26
C SER A 178 8.95 18.10 7.26
#